data_AF-A0A377Z708-F1
#
_entry.id   AF-A0A377Z708-F1
#
_cell.length_a   1.000
_cell.length_b   1.000
_cell.length_c   1.000
_cell.angle_alpha   90.00
_cell.angle_beta   90.00
_cell.angle_gamma   90.00
#
_symmetry.space_group_name_H-M   'P 1'
#
loop_
_entity.id
_entity.type
_entity.pdbx_description
1 polymer ?
#
loop_
_entity_poly.entity_id
_entity_poly.type
_entity_poly.pdbx_seq_one_letter_code
_entity_poly.pdbx_strand_id
1 'polypeptide(L)'
;MVEHHQLALETARQLHALRQASADELTQLITESMHSLSMPHGVFAIEVAFDERHLTADGADHIEFRVTTNPGQPLQPIAKVASGGELSRIALAIQVITARKMETQR
;
A
#
# COMPACT_ATOMS: atom_id res chain seq x y z
N MET A 1 -1.42 32.86 8.61
CA MET A 1 -2.23 31.80 7.97
C MET A 1 -1.51 31.13 6.81
N VAL A 2 -0.90 31.86 5.87
CA VAL A 2 -0.13 31.29 4.74
C VAL A 2 1.07 30.45 5.20
N GLU A 3 1.79 30.90 6.24
CA GLU A 3 2.99 30.22 6.76
C GLU A 3 2.70 28.82 7.35
N HIS A 4 1.62 28.67 8.15
CA HIS A 4 1.23 27.37 8.71
C HIS A 4 0.76 26.38 7.64
N HIS A 5 0.08 26.87 6.60
CA HIS A 5 -0.33 26.03 5.48
C HIS A 5 0.88 25.51 4.71
N GLN A 6 1.86 26.38 4.42
CA GLN A 6 3.09 25.98 3.74
C GLN A 6 3.90 24.97 4.56
N LEU A 7 4.02 25.19 5.87
CA LEU A 7 4.71 24.25 6.77
C LEU A 7 4.00 22.89 6.81
N ALA A 8 2.67 22.88 6.90
CA ALA A 8 1.89 21.65 6.88
C ALA A 8 2.06 20.89 5.55
N LEU A 9 2.11 21.60 4.42
CA LEU A 9 2.34 21.01 3.11
C LEU A 9 3.75 20.43 2.98
N GLU A 10 4.77 21.08 3.52
CA GLU A 10 6.13 20.56 3.52
C GLU A 10 6.26 19.28 4.36
N THR A 11 5.66 19.27 5.55
CA THR A 11 5.56 18.06 6.37
C THR A 11 4.80 16.94 5.64
N ALA A 12 3.73 17.28 4.90
CA ALA A 12 2.99 16.32 4.10
C ALA A 12 3.84 15.72 2.96
N ARG A 13 4.73 16.51 2.32
CA ARG A 13 5.68 15.98 1.32
C ARG A 13 6.70 15.03 1.93
N GLN A 14 7.20 15.33 3.12
CA GLN A 14 8.09 14.43 3.85
C GLN A 14 7.38 13.11 4.19
N LEU A 15 6.14 13.19 4.65
CA LEU A 15 5.31 12.02 4.93
C LEU A 15 5.03 11.20 3.65
N HIS A 16 4.75 11.86 2.53
CA HIS A 16 4.56 11.22 1.22
C HIS A 16 5.80 10.41 0.80
N ALA A 17 6.99 11.00 0.92
CA ALA A 17 8.23 10.30 0.57
C ALA A 17 8.46 9.04 1.43
N LEU A 18 8.19 9.11 2.73
CA LEU A 18 8.26 7.97 3.64
C LEU A 18 7.21 6.90 3.30
N ARG A 19 6.00 7.32 2.94
CA ARG A 19 4.93 6.43 2.50
C ARG A 19 5.28 5.72 1.21
N GLN A 20 5.83 6.42 0.21
CA GLN A 20 6.23 5.82 -1.06
C GLN A 20 7.30 4.75 -0.84
N ALA A 21 8.35 5.06 -0.06
CA ALA A 21 9.41 4.09 0.25
C ALA A 21 8.86 2.86 0.99
N SER A 22 7.97 3.07 1.95
CA SER A 22 7.32 1.98 2.69
C SER A 22 6.36 1.17 1.81
N ALA A 23 5.66 1.83 0.90
CA ALA A 23 4.71 1.22 -0.03
C ALA A 23 5.44 0.31 -1.04
N ASP A 24 6.58 0.76 -1.57
CA ASP A 24 7.41 -0.01 -2.49
C ASP A 24 7.95 -1.28 -1.81
N GLU A 25 8.46 -1.16 -0.58
CA GLU A 25 8.95 -2.28 0.21
C GLU A 25 7.82 -3.28 0.55
N LEU A 26 6.69 -2.79 1.07
CA LEU A 26 5.55 -3.65 1.40
C LEU A 26 4.98 -4.34 0.16
N THR A 27 4.96 -3.64 -0.98
CA THR A 27 4.53 -4.21 -2.27
C THR A 27 5.34 -5.44 -2.63
N GLN A 28 6.67 -5.37 -2.51
CA GLN A 28 7.55 -6.51 -2.79
C GLN A 28 7.29 -7.67 -1.82
N LEU A 29 7.31 -7.39 -0.52
CA LEU A 29 7.15 -8.41 0.52
C LEU A 29 5.79 -9.12 0.46
N ILE A 30 4.71 -8.37 0.24
CA ILE A 30 3.36 -8.93 0.13
C ILE A 30 3.24 -9.77 -1.16
N THR A 31 3.80 -9.29 -2.27
CA THR A 31 3.81 -10.04 -3.54
C THR A 31 4.53 -11.39 -3.39
N GLU A 32 5.71 -11.40 -2.78
CA GLU A 32 6.45 -12.64 -2.50
C GLU A 32 5.69 -13.58 -1.54
N SER A 33 5.04 -13.02 -0.52
CA SER A 33 4.20 -13.79 0.39
C SER A 33 2.99 -14.40 -0.33
N MET A 34 2.33 -13.66 -1.23
CA MET A 34 1.24 -14.18 -2.05
C MET A 34 1.70 -15.34 -2.93
N HIS A 35 2.90 -15.26 -3.52
CA HIS A 35 3.46 -16.36 -4.33
C HIS A 35 3.60 -17.64 -3.51
N SER A 36 4.02 -17.51 -2.25
CA SER A 36 4.12 -18.63 -1.29
C SER A 36 2.75 -19.17 -0.83
N LEU A 37 1.67 -18.41 -1.02
CA LEU A 37 0.29 -18.73 -0.63
C LEU A 37 -0.59 -19.13 -1.83
N SER A 38 -0.03 -19.93 -2.73
CA SER A 38 -0.73 -20.47 -3.91
C SER A 38 -1.27 -19.40 -4.87
N MET A 39 -0.61 -18.24 -4.95
CA MET A 39 -0.82 -17.24 -6.01
C MET A 39 0.50 -16.92 -6.71
N PRO A 40 1.14 -17.88 -7.40
CA PRO A 40 2.50 -17.75 -7.95
C PRO A 40 2.67 -16.64 -8.99
N HIS A 41 1.57 -16.10 -9.51
CA HIS A 41 1.57 -15.03 -10.48
C HIS A 41 0.84 -13.76 -9.99
N GLY A 42 0.42 -13.76 -8.73
CA GLY A 42 -0.27 -12.63 -8.15
C GLY A 42 0.69 -11.46 -7.98
N VAL A 43 0.22 -10.24 -8.25
CA VAL A 43 0.98 -9.02 -8.01
C VAL A 43 0.14 -8.12 -7.13
N PHE A 44 0.73 -7.66 -6.04
CA PHE A 44 0.16 -6.62 -5.18
C PHE A 44 0.79 -5.28 -5.54
N ALA A 45 0.06 -4.19 -5.34
CA ALA A 45 0.59 -2.84 -5.49
C ALA A 45 -0.09 -1.90 -4.50
N ILE A 46 0.70 -0.99 -3.92
CA ILE A 46 0.22 0.11 -3.09
C ILE A 46 0.49 1.40 -3.87
N GLU A 47 -0.56 2.01 -4.41
CA GLU A 47 -0.45 3.29 -5.11
C GLU A 47 -0.60 4.42 -4.09
N VAL A 48 0.38 5.33 -4.04
CA VAL A 48 0.39 6.51 -3.15
C VAL A 48 0.37 7.76 -4.03
N ALA A 49 -0.78 8.43 -4.11
CA ALA A 49 -0.97 9.61 -4.94
C ALA A 49 -1.05 10.88 -4.07
N PHE A 50 -0.15 11.84 -4.31
CA PHE A 50 -0.13 13.11 -3.59
C PHE A 50 -1.05 14.15 -4.25
N ASP A 51 -1.93 14.78 -3.47
CA ASP A 51 -2.72 15.94 -3.91
C ASP A 51 -2.65 17.06 -2.86
N GLU A 52 -1.83 18.07 -3.13
CA GLU A 52 -1.64 19.24 -2.26
C GLU A 52 -2.93 20.01 -1.95
N ARG A 53 -3.96 19.90 -2.81
CA ARG A 53 -5.25 20.56 -2.60
C ARG A 53 -6.12 19.83 -1.57
N HIS A 54 -5.77 18.59 -1.23
CA HIS A 54 -6.46 17.73 -0.28
C HIS A 54 -5.59 17.45 0.96
N LEU A 55 -4.97 18.51 1.49
CA LEU A 55 -4.20 18.43 2.73
C LEU A 55 -5.13 18.26 3.95
N THR A 56 -4.88 17.21 4.72
CA THR A 56 -5.59 16.86 5.96
C THR A 56 -4.60 16.66 7.12
N ALA A 57 -5.12 16.34 8.31
CA ALA A 57 -4.29 15.97 9.46
C ALA A 57 -3.43 14.72 9.20
N ASP A 58 -3.86 13.83 8.29
CA ASP A 58 -3.14 12.61 7.92
C ASP A 58 -2.20 12.83 6.70
N GLY A 59 -1.95 14.08 6.32
CA GLY A 59 -1.18 14.44 5.13
C GLY A 59 -2.05 14.67 3.90
N ALA A 60 -1.44 14.56 2.72
CA ALA A 60 -2.06 14.88 1.43
C ALA A 60 -2.04 13.70 0.45
N ASP A 61 -1.90 12.48 0.97
CA ASP A 61 -1.85 11.26 0.16
C ASP A 61 -3.21 10.58 0.07
N HIS A 62 -3.52 10.11 -1.12
CA HIS A 62 -4.52 9.09 -1.38
C HIS A 62 -3.82 7.74 -1.60
N ILE A 63 -4.16 6.74 -0.79
CA ILE A 63 -3.55 5.41 -0.84
C ILE A 63 -4.57 4.40 -1.38
N GLU A 64 -4.23 3.68 -2.44
CA GLU A 64 -5.04 2.61 -3.02
C GLU A 64 -4.29 1.27 -3.03
N PHE A 65 -4.93 0.21 -2.51
CA PHE A 65 -4.41 -1.16 -2.56
C PHE A 65 -4.97 -1.89 -3.78
N ARG A 66 -4.08 -2.39 -4.62
CA ARG A 66 -4.43 -3.02 -5.88
C ARG A 66 -3.81 -4.40 -5.99
N VAL A 67 -4.50 -5.28 -6.71
CA VAL A 67 -4.06 -6.64 -6.90
C VAL A 67 -4.44 -7.13 -8.30
N THR A 68 -3.65 -8.06 -8.80
CA THR A 68 -4.03 -8.96 -9.90
C THR A 68 -3.63 -10.36 -9.48
N THR A 69 -4.53 -11.34 -9.61
CA THR A 69 -4.24 -12.75 -9.24
C THR A 69 -3.91 -13.61 -10.46
N ASN A 70 -4.13 -13.07 -11.68
CA ASN A 70 -3.95 -13.78 -12.94
C ASN A 70 -3.03 -13.00 -13.89
N PRO A 71 -2.03 -13.65 -14.50
CA PRO A 71 -1.22 -13.04 -15.55
C PRO A 71 -2.09 -12.42 -16.65
N GLY A 72 -1.75 -11.21 -17.06
CA GLY A 72 -2.44 -10.51 -18.15
C GLY A 72 -3.70 -9.74 -17.75
N GLN A 73 -4.17 -9.85 -16.49
CA GLN A 73 -5.19 -8.96 -15.97
C GLN A 73 -4.56 -7.70 -15.38
N PRO A 74 -5.14 -6.50 -15.63
CA PRO A 74 -4.63 -5.26 -15.05
C PRO A 74 -4.78 -5.26 -13.53
N LEU A 75 -3.91 -4.52 -12.85
CA LEU A 75 -4.07 -4.23 -11.42
C LEU A 75 -5.40 -3.52 -11.18
N GLN A 76 -6.18 -4.07 -10.28
CA GLN A 76 -7.49 -3.56 -9.92
C GLN A 76 -7.59 -3.38 -8.41
N PRO A 77 -8.45 -2.46 -7.92
CA PRO A 77 -8.64 -2.28 -6.48
C PRO A 77 -8.98 -3.62 -5.81
N ILE A 78 -8.37 -3.91 -4.66
CA ILE A 78 -8.51 -5.21 -3.97
C ILE A 78 -9.99 -5.62 -3.75
N ALA A 79 -10.86 -4.63 -3.53
CA ALA A 79 -12.30 -4.81 -3.35
C ALA A 79 -13.04 -5.37 -4.59
N LYS A 80 -12.45 -5.28 -5.78
CA LYS A 80 -13.07 -5.67 -7.06
C LYS A 80 -12.60 -7.02 -7.59
N VAL A 81 -11.48 -7.57 -7.10
CA VAL A 81 -10.74 -8.62 -7.84
C VAL A 81 -11.00 -10.02 -7.31
N ALA A 82 -11.19 -10.18 -6.01
CA ALA A 82 -10.98 -11.47 -5.39
C ALA A 82 -12.29 -12.19 -5.05
N SER A 83 -12.32 -13.48 -5.35
CA SER A 83 -13.22 -14.41 -4.67
C SER A 83 -12.93 -14.40 -3.16
N GLY A 84 -13.90 -14.83 -2.33
CA GLY A 84 -13.72 -14.82 -0.86
C GLY A 84 -12.44 -15.53 -0.39
N GLY A 85 -12.05 -16.63 -1.05
CA GLY A 85 -10.84 -17.37 -0.72
C GLY A 85 -9.53 -16.68 -1.12
N GLU A 86 -9.51 -15.93 -2.23
CA GLU A 86 -8.32 -15.15 -2.63
C GLU A 86 -8.12 -13.96 -1.68
N LEU A 87 -9.19 -13.26 -1.33
CA LEU A 87 -9.17 -12.16 -0.37
C LEU A 87 -8.62 -12.60 0.99
N SER A 88 -9.05 -13.76 1.49
CA SER A 88 -8.52 -14.31 2.75
C SER A 88 -7.01 -14.57 2.68
N ARG A 89 -6.50 -15.07 1.55
CA ARG A 89 -5.06 -15.33 1.39
C ARG A 89 -4.24 -14.04 1.24
N ILE A 90 -4.76 -13.03 0.53
CA ILE A 90 -4.12 -11.70 0.44
C ILE A 90 -4.09 -11.04 1.83
N ALA A 91 -5.20 -11.09 2.57
CA ALA A 91 -5.28 -10.56 3.92
C ALA A 91 -4.27 -11.24 4.87
N LEU A 92 -4.14 -12.57 4.78
CA LEU A 92 -3.14 -13.33 5.54
C LEU A 92 -1.70 -12.89 5.18
N ALA A 93 -1.39 -12.72 3.89
CA ALA A 93 -0.07 -12.23 3.45
C ALA A 93 0.25 -10.87 4.09
N ILE A 94 -0.70 -9.93 4.04
CA ILE A 94 -0.57 -8.61 4.64
C ILE A 94 -0.34 -8.72 6.16
N GLN A 95 -1.15 -9.51 6.86
CA GLN A 95 -1.02 -9.72 8.31
C GLN A 95 0.35 -10.27 8.71
N VAL A 96 0.85 -11.28 8.00
CA VAL A 96 2.15 -11.90 8.30
C VAL A 96 3.29 -10.91 8.08
N ILE A 97 3.29 -10.18 6.96
CA ILE A 97 4.34 -9.20 6.66
C ILE A 97 4.32 -8.03 7.64
N THR A 98 3.15 -7.48 7.93
CA THR A 98 3.01 -6.36 8.88
C THR A 98 3.39 -6.76 10.30
N ALA A 99 3.04 -7.97 10.75
CA ALA A 99 3.45 -8.47 12.06
C ALA A 99 4.97 -8.61 12.19
N ARG A 100 5.65 -9.17 11.17
CA ARG A 100 7.12 -9.29 11.15
C ARG A 100 7.82 -7.93 11.17
N LYS A 101 7.28 -6.96 10.42
CA LYS A 101 7.77 -5.57 10.41
C LYS A 101 7.66 -4.91 11.78
N MET A 102 6.54 -5.11 12.48
CA MET A 102 6.34 -4.57 13.84
C MET A 102 7.28 -5.20 14.87
N GLU A 103 7.62 -6.49 14.73
CA GLU A 103 8.59 -7.16 15.61
C GLU A 103 10.03 -6.71 15.37
N THR A 104 10.41 -6.45 14.11
CA THR A 104 11.78 -6.03 13.74
C THR A 104 12.08 -4.57 14.11
N GLN A 105 11.05 -3.77 14.42
CA GLN A 105 11.18 -2.36 14.83
C GLN A 105 11.07 -2.14 16.35
N ARG A 106 11.08 -3.21 17.17
CA ARG A 106 11.16 -3.12 18.64
C ARG A 106 12.58 -3.25 19.16
#